data_AF-A0A257HNX7-F1
#
_entry.id   AF-A0A257HNX7-F1
#
_cell.length_a   1.000
_cell.length_b   1.000
_cell.length_c   1.000
_cell.angle_alpha   90.00
_cell.angle_beta   90.00
_cell.angle_gamma   90.00
#
_symmetry.space_group_name_H-M   'P 1'
#
loop_
_entity.id
_entity.type
_entity.pdbx_description
1 polymer ?
#
loop_
_entity_poly.entity_id
_entity_poly.type
_entity_poly.pdbx_seq_one_letter_code
_entity_poly.pdbx_strand_id
1 'polypeptide(L)'
;MVTNYLHALTHMLDITGRTDRRSYWYFILMVMALSCLAISVDSAIVLSTLTDGTPEIKIGTMTMTFGALHFLPIFSASVRRLHDIGKSGIWILLNCVPFVGSMILFSWYARPSALNSMHGEAPRERLSRPNWADRTQF
;
A
#
# COMPACT_ATOMS: atom_id res chain seq x y z
N MET A 1 -2.26 -13.10 -5.25
CA MET A 1 -2.89 -11.77 -5.02
C MET A 1 -3.73 -11.78 -3.76
N VAL A 2 -4.76 -12.64 -3.66
CA VAL A 2 -5.59 -12.77 -2.44
C VAL A 2 -4.79 -13.17 -1.19
N THR A 3 -3.83 -14.10 -1.32
CA THR A 3 -2.92 -14.49 -0.23
C THR A 3 -2.13 -13.32 0.35
N ASN A 4 -1.60 -12.44 -0.50
CA ASN A 4 -0.86 -11.25 -0.07
C ASN A 4 -1.75 -10.24 0.67
N TYR A 5 -3.02 -10.14 0.24
CA TYR A 5 -4.01 -9.29 0.89
C TYR A 5 -4.35 -9.80 2.30
N LEU A 6 -4.65 -11.09 2.44
CA LEU A 6 -4.89 -11.71 3.75
C LEU A 6 -3.66 -11.61 4.66
N HIS A 7 -2.47 -11.82 4.12
CA HIS A 7 -1.21 -11.69 4.87
C HIS A 7 -0.98 -10.25 5.38
N ALA A 8 -1.30 -9.24 4.56
CA ALA A 8 -1.20 -7.84 4.97
C ALA A 8 -2.20 -7.48 6.07
N LEU A 9 -3.42 -8.03 6.01
CA LEU A 9 -4.43 -7.83 7.05
C LEU A 9 -4.07 -8.52 8.37
N THR A 10 -3.54 -9.74 8.34
CA THR A 10 -3.17 -10.46 9.57
C THR A 10 -1.95 -9.88 10.26
N HIS A 11 -1.01 -9.34 9.49
CA HIS A 11 0.22 -8.75 10.02
C HIS A 11 0.18 -7.22 10.06
N MET A 12 -1.00 -6.60 10.03
CA MET A 12 -1.12 -5.14 10.00
C MET A 12 -0.48 -4.43 11.21
N LEU A 13 -0.34 -5.11 12.37
CA LEU A 13 0.30 -4.55 13.58
C LEU A 13 1.82 -4.76 13.64
N ASP A 14 2.37 -5.60 12.78
CA ASP A 14 3.80 -5.85 12.74
C ASP A 14 4.46 -4.81 11.80
N ILE A 15 5.43 -4.06 12.30
CA ILE A 15 6.05 -2.93 11.58
C ILE A 15 7.54 -3.22 11.28
N THR A 16 8.10 -4.28 11.86
CA THR A 16 9.54 -4.57 11.81
C THR A 16 9.94 -5.38 10.57
N GLY A 17 8.98 -5.95 9.84
CA GLY A 17 9.21 -6.74 8.63
C GLY A 17 9.55 -5.96 7.35
N ARG A 18 9.91 -6.70 6.30
CA ARG A 18 10.10 -6.19 4.93
C ARG A 18 8.92 -6.58 4.05
N THR A 19 8.64 -5.79 3.02
CA THR A 19 7.65 -6.15 2.00
C THR A 19 8.21 -5.92 0.60
N ASP A 20 8.24 -7.00 -0.17
CA ASP A 20 8.66 -6.97 -1.56
C ASP A 20 7.79 -6.04 -2.39
N ARG A 21 8.42 -5.40 -3.38
CA ARG A 21 7.74 -4.49 -4.32
C ARG A 21 6.49 -5.11 -4.93
N ARG A 22 6.56 -6.38 -5.38
CA ARG A 22 5.41 -7.07 -6.00
C ARG A 22 4.25 -7.24 -5.01
N SER A 23 4.55 -7.71 -3.80
CA SER A 23 3.53 -7.93 -2.77
C SER A 23 2.87 -6.64 -2.33
N TYR A 24 3.65 -5.55 -2.19
CA TYR A 24 3.13 -4.21 -1.89
C TYR A 24 2.16 -3.73 -2.99
N TRP A 25 2.58 -3.74 -4.26
CA TRP A 25 1.71 -3.25 -5.35
C TRP A 25 0.47 -4.12 -5.54
N TYR A 26 0.55 -5.44 -5.39
CA TYR A 26 -0.65 -6.28 -5.46
C TYR A 26 -1.63 -6.00 -4.33
N PHE A 27 -1.14 -5.71 -3.12
CA PHE A 27 -1.99 -5.27 -2.02
C PHE A 27 -2.66 -3.93 -2.33
N ILE A 28 -1.90 -2.91 -2.74
CA ILE A 28 -2.44 -1.59 -3.09
C ILE A 28 -3.46 -1.66 -4.23
N LEU A 29 -3.18 -2.44 -5.28
CA LEU A 29 -4.10 -2.64 -6.40
C LEU A 29 -5.41 -3.30 -5.96
N MET A 30 -5.34 -4.29 -5.06
CA MET A 30 -6.54 -4.93 -4.50
C MET A 30 -7.37 -3.92 -3.69
N VAL A 31 -6.72 -3.14 -2.82
CA VAL A 31 -7.41 -2.11 -2.03
C VAL A 31 -8.04 -1.05 -2.95
N MET A 32 -7.36 -0.65 -4.01
CA MET A 32 -7.90 0.29 -4.99
C MET A 32 -9.13 -0.28 -5.71
N ALA A 33 -9.07 -1.55 -6.15
CA ALA A 33 -10.22 -2.21 -6.77
C ALA A 33 -11.43 -2.29 -5.84
N LEU A 34 -11.21 -2.69 -4.57
CA LEU A 34 -12.27 -2.74 -3.56
C LEU A 34 -12.82 -1.34 -3.21
N SER A 35 -11.96 -0.32 -3.22
CA SER A 35 -12.38 1.08 -3.01
C SER A 35 -13.27 1.57 -4.15
N CYS A 36 -12.93 1.25 -5.41
CA CYS A 36 -13.78 1.57 -6.56
C CYS A 36 -15.15 0.91 -6.46
N LEU A 37 -15.21 -0.34 -5.99
CA LEU A 37 -16.48 -1.03 -5.74
C LEU A 37 -17.29 -0.34 -4.63
N ALA A 38 -16.66 0.02 -3.51
CA ALA A 38 -17.33 0.74 -2.41
C ALA A 38 -17.92 2.08 -2.88
N ILE A 39 -17.16 2.85 -3.66
CA ILE A 39 -17.62 4.12 -4.25
C ILE A 39 -18.78 3.90 -5.20
N SER A 40 -18.72 2.84 -6.02
CA SER A 40 -19.78 2.51 -6.97
C SER A 40 -21.09 2.20 -6.26
N VAL A 41 -21.02 1.42 -5.17
CA VAL A 41 -22.19 1.11 -4.33
C VAL A 41 -22.74 2.36 -3.65
N ASP A 42 -21.89 3.18 -3.04
CA ASP A 42 -22.33 4.44 -2.43
C ASP A 42 -22.99 5.37 -3.46
N SER A 43 -22.44 5.46 -4.69
CA SER A 43 -23.00 6.27 -5.77
C SER A 43 -24.36 5.77 -6.26
N ALA A 44 -24.55 4.44 -6.32
CA ALA A 44 -25.82 3.83 -6.70
C ALA A 44 -26.91 4.09 -5.64
N ILE A 45 -26.55 4.00 -4.35
CA ILE A 45 -27.46 4.30 -3.24
C ILE A 45 -27.86 5.78 -3.26
N VAL A 46 -26.91 6.70 -3.47
CA VAL A 46 -27.20 8.13 -3.58
C VAL A 46 -28.17 8.40 -4.75
N LEU A 47 -27.93 7.77 -5.91
CA LEU A 47 -28.80 7.93 -7.07
C LEU A 47 -30.23 7.44 -6.83
N SER A 48 -30.41 6.29 -6.15
CA SER A 48 -31.75 5.79 -5.81
C SER A 48 -32.48 6.71 -4.81
N THR A 49 -31.77 7.19 -3.79
CA THR A 49 -32.35 8.09 -2.76
C THR A 49 -32.80 9.42 -3.34
N LEU A 50 -32.05 9.98 -4.31
CA LEU A 50 -32.44 11.20 -5.03
C LEU A 50 -33.68 11.01 -5.90
N THR A 51 -33.92 9.79 -6.39
CA THR A 51 -35.07 9.45 -7.25
C THR A 51 -36.35 9.24 -6.43
N ASP A 52 -36.25 8.66 -5.24
CA ASP A 52 -37.38 8.34 -4.37
C ASP A 52 -37.79 9.48 -3.40
N GLY A 53 -37.09 10.62 -3.44
CA GLY A 53 -37.44 11.83 -2.67
C GLY A 53 -37.28 11.71 -1.16
N THR A 54 -36.59 10.68 -0.66
CA THR A 54 -36.30 10.51 0.77
C THR A 54 -35.00 11.23 1.12
N PRO A 55 -34.97 12.17 2.08
CA PRO A 55 -33.81 13.02 2.34
C PRO A 55 -32.78 12.38 3.30
N GLU A 56 -32.85 11.08 3.60
CA GLU A 56 -31.86 10.42 4.45
C GLU A 56 -30.59 10.08 3.68
N ILE A 57 -29.86 11.13 3.34
CA ILE A 57 -28.59 11.06 2.64
C ILE A 57 -27.51 10.59 3.63
N LYS A 58 -27.36 9.25 3.77
CA LYS A 58 -26.18 8.64 4.41
C LYS A 58 -25.05 8.48 3.39
N ILE A 59 -24.59 9.59 2.82
CA ILE A 59 -23.48 9.59 1.84
C ILE A 59 -22.25 8.94 2.44
N GLY A 60 -21.70 7.94 1.73
CA GLY A 60 -20.32 7.53 1.91
C GLY A 60 -20.05 6.63 3.10
N THR A 61 -21.07 6.08 3.77
CA THR A 61 -20.87 5.22 4.94
C THR A 61 -20.01 4.00 4.61
N MET A 62 -20.21 3.38 3.43
CA MET A 62 -19.39 2.23 3.02
C MET A 62 -17.96 2.64 2.70
N THR A 63 -17.76 3.71 1.91
CA THR A 63 -16.42 4.21 1.58
C THR A 63 -15.64 4.63 2.83
N MET A 64 -16.29 5.31 3.78
CA MET A 64 -15.67 5.74 5.03
C MET A 64 -15.28 4.55 5.91
N THR A 65 -16.17 3.57 6.07
CA THR A 65 -15.88 2.35 6.84
C THR A 65 -14.77 1.54 6.19
N PHE A 66 -14.81 1.40 4.87
CA PHE A 66 -13.78 0.71 4.10
C PHE A 66 -12.41 1.38 4.26
N GLY A 67 -12.36 2.71 4.13
CA GLY A 67 -11.16 3.50 4.33
C GLY A 67 -10.58 3.36 5.75
N ALA A 68 -11.44 3.40 6.78
CA ALA A 68 -11.03 3.22 8.17
C ALA A 68 -10.41 1.83 8.42
N LEU A 69 -11.03 0.77 7.89
CA LEU A 69 -10.52 -0.61 8.02
C LEU A 69 -9.17 -0.81 7.32
N HIS A 70 -8.98 -0.18 6.16
CA HIS A 70 -7.75 -0.34 5.36
C HIS A 70 -6.64 0.63 5.72
N PHE A 71 -6.93 1.67 6.52
CA PHE A 71 -5.95 2.67 6.92
C PHE A 71 -4.73 2.04 7.61
N LEU A 72 -4.95 1.19 8.62
CA LEU A 72 -3.87 0.53 9.36
C LEU A 72 -3.05 -0.44 8.49
N PRO A 73 -3.66 -1.35 7.71
CA PRO A 73 -2.94 -2.19 6.75
C PRO A 73 -2.11 -1.40 5.72
N ILE A 74 -2.66 -0.32 5.14
CA ILE A 74 -1.93 0.54 4.19
C ILE A 74 -0.74 1.20 4.87
N PHE A 75 -0.94 1.74 6.07
CA PHE A 75 0.12 2.37 6.85
C PHE A 75 1.26 1.39 7.15
N SER A 76 0.93 0.21 7.69
CA SER A 76 1.91 -0.82 8.01
C SER A 76 2.66 -1.32 6.78
N ALA A 77 1.96 -1.61 5.68
CA ALA A 77 2.58 -2.04 4.43
C ALA A 77 3.52 -0.97 3.83
N SER A 78 3.15 0.31 3.95
CA SER A 78 3.96 1.44 3.49
C SER A 78 5.25 1.60 4.32
N VAL A 79 5.17 1.43 5.64
CA VAL A 79 6.35 1.47 6.52
C VAL A 79 7.31 0.30 6.20
N ARG A 80 6.79 -0.92 6.08
CA ARG A 80 7.59 -2.10 5.68
C ARG A 80 8.24 -1.92 4.31
N ARG A 81 7.56 -1.23 3.39
CA ARG A 81 8.09 -0.90 2.07
C ARG A 81 9.22 0.12 2.14
N LEU A 82 9.14 1.12 3.02
CA LEU A 82 10.23 2.05 3.31
C LEU A 82 11.43 1.31 3.90
N HIS A 83 11.20 0.41 4.86
CA HIS A 83 12.26 -0.42 5.44
C HIS A 83 12.95 -1.28 4.38
N ASP A 84 12.17 -1.82 3.42
CA ASP A 84 12.70 -2.66 2.34
C ASP A 84 13.63 -1.92 1.36
N ILE A 85 13.53 -0.59 1.25
CA ILE A 85 14.46 0.25 0.47
C ILE A 85 15.55 0.91 1.33
N GLY A 86 15.67 0.52 2.60
CA GLY A 86 16.66 1.06 3.54
C GLY A 86 16.32 2.47 4.06
N LYS A 87 15.06 2.89 3.99
CA LYS A 87 14.57 4.16 4.54
C LYS A 87 13.85 3.92 5.87
N SER A 88 13.94 4.87 6.80
CA SER A 88 13.18 4.83 8.06
C SER A 88 11.66 4.96 7.82
N GLY A 89 10.84 4.30 8.62
CA GLY A 89 9.38 4.42 8.58
C GLY A 89 8.86 5.84 8.82
N ILE A 90 9.64 6.72 9.46
CA ILE A 90 9.29 8.13 9.71
C ILE A 90 8.99 8.89 8.43
N TRP A 91 9.59 8.49 7.30
CA TRP A 91 9.35 9.13 6.01
C TRP A 91 7.89 9.05 5.54
N ILE A 92 7.07 8.16 6.13
CA ILE A 92 5.64 8.12 5.85
C ILE A 92 4.91 9.42 6.20
N LEU A 93 5.45 10.21 7.13
CA LEU A 93 4.95 11.55 7.47
C LEU A 93 4.97 12.52 6.29
N LEU A 94 5.72 12.22 5.21
CA LEU A 94 5.61 12.98 3.97
C LEU A 94 4.20 12.95 3.38
N ASN A 95 3.37 11.94 3.66
CA ASN A 95 1.96 11.96 3.24
C ASN A 95 1.16 13.12 3.87
N CYS A 96 1.63 13.73 4.96
CA CYS A 96 1.01 14.93 5.53
C CYS A 96 1.21 16.17 4.63
N VAL A 97 2.19 16.16 3.73
CA VAL A 97 2.37 17.18 2.70
C VAL A 97 1.73 16.68 1.41
N PRO A 98 0.49 17.10 1.10
CA PRO A 98 -0.22 16.60 -0.07
C PRO A 98 0.54 16.94 -1.36
N PHE A 99 0.34 16.12 -2.38
CA PHE A 99 0.95 16.23 -3.72
C PHE A 99 2.47 15.95 -3.74
N VAL A 100 3.30 16.79 -3.13
CA VAL A 100 4.76 16.64 -3.20
C VAL A 100 5.22 15.40 -2.42
N GLY A 101 4.73 15.23 -1.19
CA GLY A 101 5.13 14.12 -0.35
C GLY A 101 4.65 12.76 -0.87
N SER A 102 3.43 12.70 -1.41
CA SER A 102 2.90 11.49 -2.04
C SER A 102 3.65 11.12 -3.31
N MET A 103 4.07 12.08 -4.14
CA MET A 103 4.91 11.81 -5.31
C MET A 103 6.29 11.25 -4.94
N ILE A 104 6.94 11.81 -3.91
CA ILE A 104 8.24 11.31 -3.43
C ILE A 104 8.09 9.86 -2.94
N LEU A 105 7.09 9.60 -2.09
CA LEU A 105 6.82 8.26 -1.57
C LEU A 105 6.50 7.26 -2.68
N PHE A 106 5.68 7.66 -3.66
CA PHE A 106 5.38 6.84 -4.83
C PHE A 106 6.67 6.45 -5.59
N SER A 107 7.55 7.41 -5.83
CA SER A 107 8.85 7.16 -6.47
C SER A 107 9.70 6.16 -5.69
N TRP A 108 9.65 6.22 -4.35
CA TRP A 108 10.37 5.34 -3.46
C TRP A 108 9.79 3.93 -3.42
N TYR A 109 8.46 3.79 -3.39
CA TYR A 109 7.79 2.50 -3.45
C TYR A 109 8.07 1.73 -4.74
N ALA A 110 8.34 2.43 -5.85
CA ALA A 110 8.70 1.82 -7.13
C ALA A 110 10.14 1.27 -7.19
N ARG A 111 11.05 1.72 -6.30
CA ARG A 111 12.47 1.32 -6.32
C ARG A 111 12.70 -0.17 -6.10
N PRO A 112 13.81 -0.76 -6.55
CA PRO A 112 14.17 -2.11 -6.16
C PRO A 112 14.45 -2.20 -4.65
N SER A 113 14.15 -3.34 -4.03
CA SER A 113 14.53 -3.68 -2.66
C SER A 113 16.04 -3.55 -2.46
N ALA A 114 16.47 -3.06 -1.30
CA ALA A 114 17.90 -3.05 -0.94
C ALA A 114 18.39 -4.49 -0.73
N LEU A 115 19.58 -4.83 -1.23
CA LEU A 115 20.17 -6.16 -1.05
C LEU A 115 20.38 -6.45 0.44
N ASN A 116 21.00 -5.49 1.14
CA ASN A 116 21.22 -5.53 2.58
C ASN A 116 20.44 -4.39 3.21
N SER A 117 19.56 -4.69 4.18
CA SER A 117 18.90 -3.68 5.00
C SER A 117 19.05 -4.06 6.47
N MET A 118 18.96 -3.06 7.36
CA MET A 118 18.95 -3.32 8.81
C MET A 118 17.78 -4.20 9.27
N HIS A 119 16.76 -4.42 8.43
CA HIS A 119 15.54 -5.15 8.75
C HIS A 119 15.51 -6.56 8.13
N GLY A 120 16.68 -7.12 7.76
CA GLY A 120 16.85 -8.47 7.22
C GLY A 120 17.38 -8.50 5.78
N GLU A 121 17.75 -9.68 5.29
CA GLU A 121 18.26 -9.89 3.93
C GLU A 121 17.12 -9.94 2.89
N ALA A 122 17.44 -9.56 1.65
CA ALA A 122 16.50 -9.72 0.54
C ALA A 122 16.21 -11.21 0.25
N PRO A 123 15.08 -11.55 -0.40
CA PRO A 123 14.77 -12.94 -0.76
C PRO A 123 15.92 -13.63 -1.52
N ARG A 124 16.15 -14.92 -1.25
CA ARG A 124 17.25 -15.71 -1.84
C ARG A 124 17.35 -15.62 -3.37
N GLU A 125 16.21 -15.51 -4.06
CA GLU A 125 16.16 -15.31 -5.53
C GLU A 125 16.86 -14.02 -6.00
N ARG A 126 16.91 -12.99 -5.14
CA ARG A 126 17.59 -11.72 -5.44
C ARG A 126 19.08 -11.76 -5.15
N LEU A 127 19.50 -12.54 -4.15
CA LEU A 127 20.91 -12.78 -3.83
C LEU A 127 21.60 -13.62 -4.93
N SER A 128 20.87 -14.54 -5.57
CA SER A 128 21.41 -15.38 -6.65
C SER A 128 21.46 -14.68 -8.01
N ARG A 129 20.82 -13.51 -8.17
CA ARG A 129 20.88 -12.74 -9.41
C ARG A 129 22.21 -11.99 -9.49
N PRO A 130 23.04 -12.24 -10.52
CA PRO A 130 24.31 -11.54 -10.66
C PRO A 130 24.06 -10.03 -10.73
N ASN A 131 24.68 -9.31 -9.79
CA ASN A 131 24.61 -7.86 -9.74
C ASN A 131 25.23 -7.32 -11.02
N TRP A 132 24.48 -6.50 -11.76
CA TRP A 132 24.96 -5.94 -13.02
C TRP A 132 26.15 -5.00 -12.80
N ALA A 133 26.29 -4.42 -11.61
CA ALA A 133 27.44 -3.63 -11.22
C ALA A 133 28.73 -4.47 -11.12
N ASP A 134 28.63 -5.71 -10.63
CA ASP A 134 29.78 -6.61 -10.49
C ASP A 134 30.28 -7.12 -11.86
N ARG A 135 29.45 -7.05 -12.91
CA ARG A 135 29.85 -7.40 -14.29
C ARG A 135 30.68 -6.33 -15.00
N THR A 136 30.79 -5.13 -14.45
CA THR A 136 31.48 -3.99 -15.09
C THR A 136 32.91 -3.78 -14.62
N GLN A 137 33.46 -4.68 -13.81
CA GLN A 137 34.83 -4.61 -13.29
C GLN A 137 35.84 -5.52 -14.02
N PHE A 138 35.63 -5.76 -15.32
CA PHE A 138 36.59 -6.47 -16.19
C PHE A 138 37.12 -5.55 -17.27
#